data_AF-A0A1D2MA24-F1
#
_entry.id   AF-A0A1D2MA24-F1
#
_cell.length_a   1.000
_cell.length_b   1.000
_cell.length_c   1.000
_cell.angle_alpha   90.00
_cell.angle_beta   90.00
_cell.angle_gamma   90.00
#
_symmetry.space_group_name_H-M   'P 1'
#
loop_
_entity.id
_entity.type
_entity.pdbx_description
1 polymer ?
#
loop_
_entity_poly.entity_id
_entity_poly.type
_entity_poly.pdbx_seq_one_letter_code
_entity_poly.pdbx_strand_id
1 'polypeptide(L)'
;MEPGTVALRQIKALSKINGDAHPKALFSETSERGCGCVLALEALQEASEAYITGLLSDTNLCAIHARRVTIMPKDIQLARRIREMPSFE
;
A
#
# COMPACT_ATOMS: atom_id res chain seq x y z
N MET A 1 -2.31 27.19 1.14
CA MET A 1 -2.62 25.81 0.67
C MET A 1 -3.48 25.18 1.74
N GLU A 2 -4.72 24.85 1.40
CA GLU A 2 -5.63 24.24 2.38
C GLU A 2 -5.16 22.81 2.72
N PRO A 3 -5.16 22.40 4.00
CA PRO A 3 -4.83 21.03 4.39
C PRO A 3 -5.78 20.05 3.68
N GLY A 4 -5.22 19.14 2.88
CA GLY A 4 -5.99 18.08 2.18
C GLY A 4 -5.94 18.13 0.65
N THR A 5 -5.63 19.27 0.03
CA THR A 5 -5.51 19.35 -1.44
C THR A 5 -4.32 18.54 -1.96
N VAL A 6 -3.21 18.50 -1.21
CA VAL A 6 -2.00 17.74 -1.58
C VAL A 6 -2.27 16.24 -1.50
N ALA A 7 -2.96 15.76 -0.46
CA ALA A 7 -3.30 14.34 -0.32
C ALA A 7 -4.19 13.84 -1.47
N LEU A 8 -5.23 14.60 -1.82
CA LEU A 8 -6.11 14.26 -2.95
C LEU A 8 -5.39 14.32 -4.30
N ARG A 9 -4.46 15.28 -4.47
CA ARG A 9 -3.63 15.38 -5.67
C ARG A 9 -2.64 14.22 -5.76
N GLN A 10 -2.04 13.81 -4.65
CA GLN A 10 -1.14 12.66 -4.57
C GLN A 10 -1.89 11.37 -4.90
N ILE A 11 -3.08 11.14 -4.31
CA ILE A 11 -3.91 9.96 -4.59
C ILE A 11 -4.31 9.91 -6.06
N LYS A 12 -4.71 11.04 -6.65
CA LYS A 12 -5.07 11.12 -8.07
C LYS A 12 -3.87 10.94 -9.00
N ALA A 13 -2.69 11.42 -8.59
CA ALA A 13 -1.45 11.19 -9.31
C ALA A 13 -1.03 9.72 -9.23
N LEU A 14 -0.98 9.12 -8.04
CA LEU A 14 -0.61 7.72 -7.82
C LEU A 14 -1.59 6.77 -8.52
N SER A 15 -2.91 6.99 -8.42
CA SER A 15 -3.92 6.21 -9.15
C SER A 15 -3.75 6.27 -10.68
N LYS A 16 -3.12 7.31 -11.21
CA LYS A 16 -2.87 7.48 -12.65
C LYS A 16 -1.47 7.00 -13.07
N ILE A 17 -0.56 6.83 -12.11
CA ILE A 17 0.84 6.41 -12.29
C ILE A 17 1.05 4.94 -11.85
N ASN A 18 0.04 4.28 -11.27
CA ASN A 18 0.01 2.88 -10.77
C ASN A 18 0.42 1.77 -11.78
N GLY A 19 1.10 2.09 -12.88
CA GLY A 19 1.86 1.12 -13.66
C GLY A 19 3.38 1.09 -13.38
N ASP A 20 3.95 2.00 -12.56
CA ASP A 20 5.43 2.07 -12.38
C ASP A 20 5.91 2.77 -11.08
N ALA A 21 5.06 2.94 -10.07
CA ALA A 21 5.21 4.05 -9.10
C ALA A 21 5.99 3.78 -7.80
N HIS A 22 6.82 2.74 -7.69
CA HIS A 22 7.80 2.66 -6.60
C HIS A 22 9.21 2.43 -7.13
N PRO A 23 10.24 3.08 -6.54
CA PRO A 23 11.61 2.92 -6.96
C PRO A 23 12.05 1.46 -6.76
N LYS A 24 12.08 0.70 -7.87
CA LYS A 24 12.55 -0.69 -8.00
C LYS A 24 13.92 -0.92 -7.33
N ALA A 25 14.71 0.14 -7.15
CA ALA A 25 16.00 0.14 -6.46
C ALA A 25 15.94 -0.34 -5.00
N LEU A 26 14.88 -0.01 -4.24
CA LEU A 26 14.83 -0.32 -2.81
C LEU A 26 14.64 -1.83 -2.53
N PHE A 27 13.98 -2.56 -3.44
CA PHE A 27 13.77 -4.00 -3.31
C PHE A 27 14.92 -4.81 -3.94
N SER A 28 15.53 -4.34 -5.02
CA SER A 28 16.67 -5.03 -5.65
C SER A 28 17.94 -5.02 -4.80
N GLU A 29 18.13 -4.03 -3.92
CA GLU A 29 19.27 -3.96 -2.98
C GLU A 29 19.23 -5.04 -1.87
N THR A 30 18.09 -5.68 -1.64
CA THR A 30 17.98 -6.80 -0.67
C THR A 30 18.36 -8.17 -1.25
N SER A 31 18.68 -8.24 -2.56
CA SER A 31 19.02 -9.47 -3.27
C SER A 31 20.53 -9.73 -3.38
N GLU A 32 21.34 -9.27 -2.43
CA GLU A 32 22.77 -9.66 -2.39
C GLU A 32 23.00 -11.11 -1.92
N ARG A 33 21.94 -11.85 -1.59
CA ARG A 33 22.02 -13.25 -1.14
C ARG A 33 20.89 -14.12 -1.70
N GLY A 34 20.98 -14.47 -2.99
CA GLY A 34 20.16 -15.54 -3.54
C GLY A 34 19.91 -15.37 -5.02
N CYS A 35 20.05 -16.47 -5.77
CA CYS A 35 19.59 -16.55 -7.15
C CYS A 35 18.05 -16.45 -7.18
N GLY A 36 17.53 -15.22 -7.12
CA GLY A 36 16.15 -14.89 -7.42
C GLY A 36 16.13 -14.20 -8.77
N CYS A 37 15.54 -14.82 -9.79
CA CYS A 37 15.38 -14.20 -11.10
C CYS A 37 14.79 -12.79 -10.92
N VAL A 38 15.30 -11.80 -11.65
CA VAL A 38 14.80 -10.40 -11.58
C VAL A 38 13.26 -10.34 -11.67
N LEU A 39 12.68 -11.22 -12.49
CA LEU A 39 11.24 -11.42 -12.64
C LEU A 39 10.51 -11.85 -11.36
N ALA A 40 11.13 -12.65 -10.49
CA ALA A 40 10.53 -13.10 -9.24
C ALA A 40 10.50 -11.98 -8.19
N LEU A 41 11.54 -11.14 -8.16
CA LEU A 41 11.56 -9.95 -7.30
C LEU A 41 10.55 -8.90 -7.78
N GLU A 42 10.46 -8.68 -9.09
CA GLU A 42 9.46 -7.79 -9.69
C GLU A 42 8.03 -8.29 -9.41
N ALA A 43 7.77 -9.60 -9.54
CA ALA A 43 6.46 -10.17 -9.21
C ALA A 43 6.11 -10.03 -7.73
N LEU A 44 7.08 -10.21 -6.82
CA LEU A 44 6.86 -10.03 -5.39
C LEU A 44 6.60 -8.55 -5.03
N GLN A 45 7.32 -7.64 -5.69
CA GLN A 45 7.13 -6.21 -5.53
C GLN A 45 5.72 -5.81 -5.98
N GLU A 46 5.31 -6.19 -7.19
CA GLU A 46 3.98 -5.89 -7.73
C GLU A 46 2.87 -6.45 -6.83
N ALA A 47 3.02 -7.71 -6.38
CA ALA A 47 2.07 -8.32 -5.45
C ALA A 47 1.99 -7.57 -4.11
N SER A 48 3.14 -7.11 -3.59
CA SER A 48 3.20 -6.35 -2.33
C SER A 48 2.57 -4.97 -2.47
N GLU A 49 2.80 -4.27 -3.59
CA GLU A 49 2.22 -2.97 -3.87
C GLU A 49 0.71 -3.04 -4.06
N ALA A 50 0.23 -4.02 -4.84
CA ALA A 50 -1.19 -4.29 -5.01
C ALA A 50 -1.86 -4.60 -3.66
N TYR A 51 -1.18 -5.39 -2.82
CA TYR A 51 -1.66 -5.72 -1.49
C TYR A 51 -1.79 -4.50 -0.57
N ILE A 52 -0.73 -3.69 -0.45
CA ILE A 52 -0.70 -2.49 0.40
C ILE A 52 -1.72 -1.46 -0.10
N THR A 53 -1.80 -1.24 -1.41
CA THR A 53 -2.78 -0.32 -2.02
C THR A 53 -4.20 -0.75 -1.72
N GLY A 54 -4.50 -2.04 -1.89
CA GLY A 54 -5.80 -2.60 -1.53
C GLY A 54 -6.10 -2.44 -0.05
N LEU A 55 -5.14 -2.71 0.85
CA LEU A 55 -5.34 -2.61 2.30
C LEU A 55 -5.60 -1.16 2.74
N LEU A 56 -4.86 -0.21 2.17
CA LEU A 56 -5.03 1.22 2.49
C LEU A 56 -6.37 1.76 1.98
N SER A 57 -6.89 1.25 0.86
CA SER A 57 -8.24 1.57 0.38
C SER A 57 -9.31 1.18 1.40
N ASP A 58 -9.26 -0.07 1.91
CA ASP A 58 -10.22 -0.55 2.91
C ASP A 58 -10.07 0.17 4.26
N THR A 59 -8.82 0.47 4.62
CA THR A 59 -8.51 1.27 5.80
C THR A 59 -9.08 2.68 5.69
N ASN A 60 -9.00 3.30 4.51
CA ASN A 60 -9.60 4.60 4.24
C ASN A 60 -11.13 4.56 4.35
N LEU A 61 -11.78 3.49 3.86
CA LEU A 61 -13.21 3.28 4.05
C LEU A 61 -13.57 3.15 5.53
N CYS A 62 -12.77 2.46 6.35
CA CYS A 62 -12.95 2.37 7.80
C CYS A 62 -12.82 3.76 8.49
N ALA A 63 -11.87 4.58 8.05
CA ALA A 63 -11.71 5.95 8.56
C ALA A 63 -12.92 6.83 8.21
N ILE A 64 -13.41 6.77 6.97
CA ILE A 64 -14.59 7.50 6.50
C ILE A 64 -15.85 7.04 7.23
N HIS A 65 -16.00 5.73 7.46
CA HIS A 65 -17.10 5.17 8.26
C HIS A 65 -17.13 5.77 9.67
N ALA A 66 -15.96 6.03 10.27
CA ALA A 66 -15.82 6.70 11.55
C ALA A 66 -15.86 8.24 11.47
N ARG A 67 -16.28 8.83 10.33
CA ARG A 67 -16.30 10.28 10.05
C ARG A 67 -14.94 10.97 10.19
N ARG A 68 -13.86 10.27 9.86
CA ARG A 68 -12.49 10.80 9.87
C ARG A 68 -11.87 10.73 8.48
N VAL A 69 -10.97 11.67 8.20
CA VAL A 69 -10.17 11.70 6.96
C VAL A 69 -8.76 11.14 7.19
N THR A 70 -8.30 11.14 8.45
CA THR A 70 -6.99 10.60 8.84
C THR A 70 -7.11 9.11 9.20
N ILE A 71 -6.34 8.28 8.50
CA ILE A 71 -6.15 6.86 8.77
C ILE A 71 -5.40 6.67 10.09
N MET A 72 -5.85 5.72 10.91
CA MET A 72 -5.19 5.35 12.18
C MET A 72 -4.87 3.84 12.21
N PRO A 73 -3.94 3.39 13.08
CA PRO A 73 -3.60 1.97 13.22
C PRO A 73 -4.81 1.07 13.52
N LYS A 74 -5.80 1.59 14.26
CA LYS A 74 -7.06 0.88 14.55
C LYS A 74 -7.90 0.60 13.30
N ASP A 75 -7.83 1.47 12.29
CA ASP A 75 -8.54 1.29 11.02
C ASP A 75 -7.89 0.18 10.20
N ILE A 76 -6.55 0.08 10.25
CA ILE A 76 -5.79 -0.99 9.60
C ILE A 76 -6.08 -2.33 10.26
N GLN A 77 -6.09 -2.37 11.60
CA GLN A 77 -6.44 -3.57 12.36
C GLN A 77 -7.87 -4.03 12.03
N LEU A 78 -8.82 -3.10 11.93
CA LEU A 78 -10.18 -3.39 11.54
C LEU A 78 -10.26 -3.92 10.10
N ALA A 79 -9.61 -3.26 9.14
CA ALA A 79 -9.58 -3.70 7.75
C ALA A 79 -8.95 -5.09 7.59
N ARG A 80 -7.84 -5.38 8.30
CA ARG A 80 -7.22 -6.72 8.33
C ARG A 80 -8.15 -7.78 8.92
N ARG A 81 -8.89 -7.43 9.98
CA ARG A 81 -9.85 -8.33 10.62
C ARG A 81 -11.03 -8.67 9.71
N ILE A 82 -11.55 -7.68 8.98
CA ILE A 82 -12.65 -7.87 8.01
C ILE A 82 -12.18 -8.72 6.83
N ARG A 83 -10.93 -8.57 6.41
CA ARG A 83 -10.31 -9.39 5.35
C ARG A 83 -9.90 -10.79 5.80
N GLU A 84 -10.17 -11.17 7.06
CA GLU A 84 -9.75 -12.46 7.66
C GLU A 84 -8.25 -12.75 7.48
N MET A 85 -7.41 -11.71 7.39
CA MET A 85 -6.00 -11.92 7.07
C MET A 85 -5.29 -12.49 8.29
N PRO A 86 -4.48 -13.55 8.11
CA PRO A 86 -3.73 -14.11 9.21
C PRO A 86 -2.83 -13.04 9.83
N SER A 87 -2.90 -12.93 11.15
CA SER A 87 -1.82 -12.37 11.94
C SER A 87 -0.64 -13.32 11.81
N PHE A 88 0.41 -12.89 11.10
CA PHE A 88 1.72 -13.52 11.21
C PHE A 88 2.22 -13.24 12.63
N GLU A 89 2.01 -14.20 13.53
CA GLU A 89 2.75 -14.33 14.80
C GLU A 89 4.11 -14.99 14.55
#